data_AF-A0ABD0PVM4-F1
#
_entry.id   AF-A0ABD0PVM4-F1
#
_cell.length_a   1.000
_cell.length_b   1.000
_cell.length_c   1.000
_cell.angle_alpha   90.00
_cell.angle_beta   90.00
_cell.angle_gamma   90.00
#
_symmetry.space_group_name_H-M   'P 1'
#
loop_
_entity.id
_entity.type
_entity.pdbx_description
1 polymer ?
#
loop_
_entity_poly.entity_id
_entity_poly.type
_entity_poly.pdbx_seq_one_letter_code
_entity_poly.pdbx_strand_id
1 'polypeptide(L)'
;AITGMAIDNHLLGLREIAKELKLEKPELFSDTTYATSIHFILSTSQVPTTEEMFCCYGPVVPNGYGACYNPQKDHILFCVSSFRESAETSSDLFVKTLEGCLKEMQDLCLKCNTEAKPADSMERMDGTTK
;
A
#
# COMPACT_ATOMS: atom_id res chain seq x y z
N ALA A 1 -5.70 9.62 -6.97
CA ALA A 1 -6.94 9.09 -6.36
C ALA A 1 -7.76 10.18 -5.66
N ILE A 2 -7.22 10.84 -4.64
CA ILE A 2 -7.99 11.79 -3.79
C ILE A 2 -8.59 13.00 -4.52
N THR A 3 -8.05 13.39 -5.68
CA THR A 3 -8.58 14.49 -6.51
C THR A 3 -9.63 14.03 -7.53
N GLY A 4 -10.11 12.78 -7.45
CA GLY A 4 -11.15 12.25 -8.34
C GLY A 4 -10.69 11.83 -9.73
N MET A 5 -9.38 11.90 -10.02
CA MET A 5 -8.82 11.59 -11.35
C MET A 5 -8.31 10.13 -11.50
N ALA A 6 -8.66 9.24 -10.57
CA ALA A 6 -8.35 7.81 -10.70
C ALA A 6 -9.37 7.08 -11.57
N ILE A 7 -9.08 5.83 -11.95
CA ILE A 7 -9.78 5.15 -13.04
C ILE A 7 -10.92 4.23 -12.58
N ASP A 8 -10.84 3.61 -11.41
CA ASP A 8 -11.74 2.53 -10.99
C ASP A 8 -13.21 2.97 -10.99
N ASN A 9 -13.52 4.06 -10.31
CA ASN A 9 -14.88 4.62 -10.26
C ASN A 9 -15.35 5.14 -11.62
N HIS A 10 -14.44 5.67 -12.43
CA HIS A 10 -14.77 6.15 -13.78
C HIS A 10 -15.15 4.97 -14.69
N LEU A 11 -14.34 3.91 -14.71
CA LEU A 11 -14.62 2.69 -15.46
C LEU A 11 -15.88 1.98 -14.95
N LEU A 12 -16.10 1.95 -13.63
CA LEU A 12 -17.34 1.46 -13.05
C LEU A 12 -18.55 2.26 -13.56
N GLY A 13 -18.48 3.60 -13.53
CA GLY A 13 -19.54 4.47 -14.03
C GLY A 13 -19.86 4.23 -15.50
N LEU A 14 -18.83 4.12 -16.35
CA LEU A 14 -18.98 3.80 -17.78
C LEU A 14 -19.62 2.41 -18.01
N ARG A 15 -19.25 1.41 -17.21
CA ARG A 15 -19.85 0.07 -17.27
C ARG A 15 -21.32 0.08 -16.89
N GLU A 16 -21.66 0.74 -15.77
CA GLU A 16 -23.03 0.76 -15.28
C GLU A 16 -23.95 1.64 -16.16
N ILE A 17 -23.48 2.77 -16.70
CA ILE A 17 -24.31 3.59 -17.59
C ILE A 17 -24.61 2.88 -18.92
N ALA A 18 -23.65 2.14 -19.49
CA ALA A 18 -23.89 1.34 -20.69
C ALA A 18 -24.97 0.28 -20.43
N LYS A 19 -24.94 -0.35 -19.25
CA LYS A 19 -25.95 -1.32 -18.80
C LYS A 19 -27.32 -0.67 -18.58
N GLU A 20 -27.37 0.49 -17.92
CA GLU A 20 -28.60 1.23 -17.67
C GLU A 20 -29.30 1.66 -18.96
N LEU A 21 -28.51 2.15 -19.93
CA LEU A 21 -28.98 2.52 -21.26
C LEU A 21 -29.27 1.30 -22.17
N LYS A 22 -29.10 0.07 -21.67
CA LYS A 22 -29.29 -1.20 -22.40
C LYS A 22 -28.49 -1.26 -23.69
N LEU A 23 -27.30 -0.65 -23.69
CA LEU A 23 -26.35 -0.80 -24.78
C LEU A 23 -25.72 -2.18 -24.74
N GLU A 24 -25.17 -2.62 -25.88
CA GLU A 24 -24.29 -3.77 -25.89
C GLU A 24 -23.10 -3.51 -24.96
N LYS A 25 -22.72 -4.53 -24.16
CA LYS A 25 -21.63 -4.40 -23.21
C LYS A 25 -20.33 -4.11 -23.97
N PRO A 26 -19.65 -2.98 -23.71
CA PRO A 26 -18.38 -2.67 -24.37
C PRO A 26 -17.34 -3.79 -24.17
N GLU A 27 -16.59 -4.12 -25.22
CA GLU A 27 -15.61 -5.20 -25.24
C GLU A 27 -14.60 -5.10 -24.08
N LEU A 28 -14.18 -3.86 -23.76
CA LEU A 28 -13.29 -3.56 -22.63
C LEU A 28 -13.72 -4.24 -21.33
N PHE A 29 -15.02 -4.26 -21.02
CA PHE A 29 -15.54 -4.81 -19.76
C PHE A 29 -15.73 -6.34 -19.81
N SER A 30 -15.55 -6.95 -20.97
CA SER A 30 -15.51 -8.41 -21.17
C SER A 30 -14.09 -8.95 -21.32
N ASP A 31 -13.09 -8.06 -21.44
CA ASP A 31 -11.69 -8.41 -21.55
C ASP A 31 -11.17 -9.04 -20.23
N THR A 32 -10.34 -10.07 -20.36
CA THR A 32 -9.73 -10.76 -19.20
C THR A 32 -8.80 -9.84 -18.41
N THR A 33 -8.22 -8.83 -19.04
CA THR A 33 -7.41 -7.78 -18.41
C THR A 33 -8.25 -6.95 -17.45
N TYR A 34 -9.48 -6.56 -17.82
CA TYR A 34 -10.38 -5.85 -16.92
C TYR A 34 -10.82 -6.74 -15.75
N ALA A 35 -11.14 -8.01 -16.02
CA ALA A 35 -11.47 -8.96 -14.95
C ALA A 35 -10.31 -9.14 -13.95
N THR A 36 -9.07 -9.24 -14.46
CA THR A 36 -7.87 -9.32 -13.63
C THR A 36 -7.62 -8.03 -12.85
N SER A 37 -7.83 -6.86 -13.46
CA SER A 37 -7.59 -5.56 -12.82
C SER A 37 -8.49 -5.29 -11.61
N ILE A 38 -9.70 -5.86 -11.60
CA ILE A 38 -10.66 -5.73 -10.48
C ILE A 38 -10.62 -6.91 -9.50
N HIS A 39 -9.73 -7.88 -9.72
CA HIS A 39 -9.52 -9.03 -8.84
C HIS A 39 -8.38 -8.73 -7.84
N PHE A 40 -8.72 -8.00 -6.78
CA PHE A 40 -7.74 -7.50 -5.82
C PHE A 40 -7.21 -8.60 -4.87
N ILE A 41 -6.15 -9.30 -5.29
CA ILE A 41 -5.43 -10.28 -4.45
C ILE A 41 -4.88 -9.64 -3.18
N LEU A 42 -4.52 -8.36 -3.20
CA LEU A 42 -4.11 -7.62 -2.02
C LEU A 42 -5.00 -6.39 -1.85
N SER A 43 -5.85 -6.42 -0.80
CA SER A 43 -6.71 -5.30 -0.45
C SER A 43 -6.19 -4.61 0.80
N THR A 44 -5.79 -3.34 0.68
CA THR A 44 -5.14 -2.60 1.77
C THR A 44 -5.84 -1.29 2.10
N SER A 45 -5.64 -0.84 3.34
CA SER A 45 -6.06 0.48 3.77
C SER A 45 -5.24 0.94 4.96
N GLN A 46 -5.02 2.25 5.02
CA GLN A 46 -4.47 2.90 6.20
C GLN A 46 -5.62 3.40 7.06
N VAL A 47 -5.67 2.98 8.32
CA VAL A 47 -6.66 3.46 9.30
C VAL A 47 -5.91 4.01 10.51
N PRO A 48 -5.51 5.29 10.47
CA PRO A 48 -4.76 5.91 11.55
C PRO A 48 -5.67 6.17 12.77
N THR A 49 -5.18 5.81 13.95
CA THR A 49 -5.87 6.07 15.23
C THR A 49 -4.88 6.61 16.25
N THR A 50 -5.34 7.45 17.18
CA THR A 50 -4.55 7.89 18.35
C THR A 50 -4.79 7.02 19.58
N GLU A 51 -5.95 6.36 19.62
CA GLU A 51 -6.33 5.42 20.68
C GLU A 51 -5.68 4.05 20.45
N GLU A 52 -5.55 3.27 21.52
CA GLU A 52 -5.14 1.85 21.51
C GLU A 52 -6.23 0.96 20.90
N MET A 53 -6.50 1.16 19.61
CA MET A 53 -7.45 0.42 18.83
C MET A 53 -6.88 0.13 17.44
N PHE A 54 -7.41 -0.89 16.79
CA PHE A 54 -7.03 -1.26 15.44
C PHE A 54 -8.27 -1.59 14.60
N CYS A 55 -8.13 -1.43 13.28
CA CYS A 55 -9.10 -1.89 12.30
C CYS A 55 -8.56 -3.12 11.59
N CYS A 56 -9.43 -4.07 11.27
CA CYS A 56 -9.11 -5.26 10.52
C CYS A 56 -10.31 -5.72 9.68
N TYR A 57 -10.05 -6.41 8.58
CA TYR A 57 -11.06 -6.99 7.71
C TYR A 57 -10.49 -8.21 6.98
N GLY A 58 -11.37 -9.04 6.42
CA GLY A 58 -11.01 -10.21 5.62
C GLY A 58 -10.59 -9.84 4.18
N PRO A 59 -10.00 -10.78 3.43
CA PRO A 59 -9.74 -10.57 2.00
C PRO A 59 -11.01 -10.38 1.18
N VAL A 60 -10.90 -9.72 0.03
CA VAL A 60 -12.02 -9.48 -0.90
C VAL A 60 -12.15 -10.54 -2.00
N VAL A 61 -11.17 -11.45 -2.10
CA VAL A 61 -11.17 -12.60 -3.02
C VAL A 61 -10.63 -13.86 -2.30
N PRO A 62 -11.04 -15.07 -2.70
CA PRO A 62 -10.67 -16.31 -2.00
C PRO A 62 -9.15 -16.58 -1.91
N ASN A 63 -8.39 -16.16 -2.92
CA ASN A 63 -6.93 -16.33 -2.97
C ASN A 63 -6.16 -15.06 -2.57
N GLY A 64 -6.78 -14.19 -1.77
CA GLY A 64 -6.22 -12.87 -1.45
C GLY A 64 -5.87 -12.64 0.02
N TYR A 65 -5.43 -11.43 0.30
CA TYR A 65 -5.12 -10.88 1.60
C TYR A 65 -5.93 -9.61 1.88
N GLY A 66 -6.35 -9.43 3.13
CA GLY A 66 -6.72 -8.13 3.68
C GLY A 66 -5.58 -7.61 4.55
N ALA A 67 -5.08 -6.39 4.31
CA ALA A 67 -4.02 -5.80 5.10
C ALA A 67 -4.35 -4.36 5.51
N CYS A 68 -4.79 -4.18 6.75
CA CYS A 68 -5.03 -2.87 7.34
C CYS A 68 -3.82 -2.45 8.17
N TYR A 69 -3.42 -1.19 8.11
CA TYR A 69 -2.27 -0.70 8.86
C TYR A 69 -2.49 0.67 9.50
N ASN A 70 -1.84 0.86 10.65
CA ASN A 70 -1.88 2.07 11.45
C ASN A 70 -0.45 2.49 11.80
N PRO A 71 0.16 3.41 11.02
CA PRO A 71 1.47 3.97 11.34
C PRO A 71 1.39 4.84 12.59
N GLN A 72 2.23 4.51 13.57
CA GLN A 72 2.45 5.28 14.79
C GLN A 72 3.83 5.94 14.73
N LYS A 73 4.19 6.69 15.78
CA LYS A 73 5.45 7.44 15.81
C LYS A 73 6.69 6.55 15.68
N ASP A 74 6.67 5.38 16.32
CA ASP A 74 7.83 4.49 16.50
C ASP A 74 7.57 3.04 16.07
N HIS A 75 6.35 2.72 15.64
CA HIS A 75 5.96 1.41 15.16
C HIS A 75 4.85 1.52 14.11
N ILE A 76 4.55 0.41 13.43
CA ILE A 76 3.40 0.31 12.53
C ILE A 76 2.64 -0.94 12.94
N LEU A 77 1.36 -0.78 13.27
CA LEU A 77 0.48 -1.91 13.53
C LEU A 77 -0.06 -2.43 12.20
N PHE A 78 0.07 -3.74 11.96
CA PHE A 78 -0.50 -4.43 10.80
C PHE A 78 -1.53 -5.48 11.25
N CYS A 79 -2.71 -5.43 10.64
CA CYS A 79 -3.70 -6.50 10.71
C CYS A 79 -3.77 -7.16 9.34
N VAL A 80 -3.23 -8.38 9.23
CA VAL A 80 -3.22 -9.17 7.98
C VAL A 80 -4.15 -10.37 8.12
N SER A 81 -4.97 -10.59 7.10
CA SER A 81 -5.90 -11.71 7.00
C SER A 81 -5.75 -12.44 5.67
N SER A 82 -6.05 -13.74 5.68
CA SER A 82 -6.12 -14.61 4.51
C SER A 82 -7.12 -15.74 4.79
N PHE A 83 -7.66 -16.37 3.76
CA PHE A 83 -8.49 -17.57 3.94
C PHE A 83 -7.61 -18.80 4.22
N ARG A 84 -8.02 -19.66 5.15
CA ARG A 84 -7.26 -20.88 5.51
C ARG A 84 -7.34 -21.94 4.41
N GLU A 85 -8.42 -21.91 3.65
CA GLU A 85 -8.72 -22.82 2.56
C GLU A 85 -7.85 -22.57 1.32
N SER A 86 -7.22 -21.39 1.23
CA SER A 86 -6.36 -21.01 0.12
C SER A 86 -4.96 -21.57 0.32
N ALA A 87 -4.53 -22.47 -0.58
CA ALA A 87 -3.17 -23.00 -0.60
C ALA A 87 -2.11 -21.97 -1.06
N GLU A 88 -2.55 -20.85 -1.63
CA GLU A 88 -1.68 -19.77 -2.16
C GLU A 88 -1.34 -18.72 -1.09
N THR A 89 -2.06 -18.71 0.04
CA THR A 89 -1.97 -17.61 1.01
C THR A 89 -1.62 -18.09 2.42
N SER A 90 -0.82 -17.30 3.13
CA SER A 90 -0.54 -17.49 4.57
C SER A 90 -0.30 -16.14 5.23
N SER A 91 -1.19 -15.76 6.16
CA SER A 91 -1.05 -14.51 6.92
C SER A 91 0.27 -14.46 7.71
N ASP A 92 0.68 -15.57 8.31
CA ASP A 92 1.93 -15.66 9.08
C ASP A 92 3.15 -15.45 8.18
N LEU A 93 3.18 -16.09 7.01
CA LEU A 93 4.26 -15.91 6.04
C LEU A 93 4.28 -14.47 5.51
N PHE A 94 3.10 -13.92 5.19
CA PHE A 94 2.98 -12.54 4.71
C PHE A 94 3.53 -11.54 5.73
N VAL A 95 3.16 -11.65 7.02
CA VAL A 95 3.64 -10.75 8.08
C VAL A 95 5.15 -10.88 8.27
N LYS A 96 5.68 -12.11 8.27
CA LYS A 96 7.12 -12.35 8.37
C LYS A 96 7.88 -11.72 7.21
N THR A 97 7.39 -11.89 5.98
CA THR A 97 7.99 -11.29 4.78
C THR A 97 7.88 -9.77 4.81
N LEU A 98 6.72 -9.23 5.19
CA LEU A 98 6.50 -7.79 5.32
C LEU A 98 7.47 -7.15 6.31
N GLU A 99 7.66 -7.74 7.49
CA GLU A 99 8.64 -7.28 8.48
C GLU A 99 10.06 -7.28 7.90
N GLY A 100 10.44 -8.36 7.22
CA GLY A 100 11.73 -8.47 6.53
C GLY A 100 11.93 -7.36 5.50
N CYS A 101 10.97 -7.15 4.60
CA CYS A 101 11.04 -6.11 3.58
C CYS A 101 11.14 -4.71 4.18
N LEU A 102 10.39 -4.41 5.24
CA LEU A 102 10.46 -3.10 5.91
C LEU A 102 11.86 -2.85 6.51
N LYS A 103 12.48 -3.88 7.12
CA LYS A 103 13.86 -3.80 7.63
C LYS A 103 14.88 -3.62 6.50
N GLU A 104 14.77 -4.39 5.42
CA GLU A 104 15.65 -4.24 4.24
C GLU A 104 15.56 -2.83 3.63
N MET A 105 14.34 -2.27 3.53
CA MET A 105 14.14 -0.90 3.09
C MET A 105 14.78 0.12 4.04
N GLN A 106 14.65 -0.09 5.35
CA GLN A 106 15.30 0.75 6.37
C GLN A 106 16.83 0.72 6.20
N ASP A 107 17.42 -0.47 6.10
CA ASP A 107 18.87 -0.66 5.93
C ASP A 107 19.38 0.04 4.68
N LEU A 108 18.64 -0.08 3.56
CA LEU A 108 18.97 0.60 2.32
C LEU A 108 18.98 2.13 2.48
N CYS A 109 17.94 2.69 3.12
CA CYS A 109 17.86 4.13 3.38
C CYS A 109 19.00 4.62 4.29
N LEU A 110 19.34 3.85 5.34
CA LEU A 110 20.42 4.20 6.25
C LEU A 110 21.77 4.20 5.54
N LYS A 111 22.05 3.17 4.73
CA LYS A 111 23.29 3.08 3.96
C LYS A 111 23.44 4.27 3.00
N CYS A 112 22.45 4.53 2.16
CA CYS A 112 22.53 5.61 1.17
C CYS A 112 22.60 7.00 1.80
N ASN A 113 21.97 7.23 2.95
CA ASN A 113 22.03 8.52 3.64
C ASN A 113 23.37 8.77 4.33
N THR A 114 24.09 7.72 4.73
CA THR A 114 25.45 7.88 5.30
C THR A 114 26.50 8.18 4.23
N GLU A 115 26.33 7.65 3.02
CA GLU A 115 27.22 7.88 1.87
C GLU A 115 27.01 9.28 1.24
N ALA A 116 25.88 9.94 1.51
CA ALA A 116 25.50 11.25 0.94
C ALA A 116 25.96 12.47 1.77
N LYS A 117 26.86 12.34 2.74
CA LYS A 117 27.53 13.50 3.38
C LYS A 117 28.86 13.81 2.68
N PRO A 118 28.98 14.86 1.85
CA PRO A 118 30.29 15.44 1.52
C PRO A 118 30.79 16.26 2.71
N ALA A 119 32.11 16.27 2.87
CA ALA A 119 32.84 17.04 3.85
C ALA A 119 32.51 18.54 3.76
N ASP A 120 31.90 19.09 4.80
CA ASP A 120 32.01 20.52 5.08
C ASP A 120 32.17 20.75 6.58
N SER A 121 33.42 20.69 7.01
CA SER A 121 33.88 21.32 8.24
C SER A 121 35.26 21.90 7.95
N MET A 122 35.32 22.89 7.06
CA MET A 122 36.44 23.80 7.00
C MET A 122 36.12 25.03 7.88
N GLU A 123 37.03 25.24 8.82
CA GLU A 123 36.99 26.13 9.98
C GLU A 123 36.50 27.55 9.68
N ARG A 124 35.55 28.04 10.50
CA ARG A 124 35.40 29.49 10.72
C ARG A 124 36.52 29.93 11.66
N MET A 125 37.60 30.43 11.09
CA MET A 125 38.60 31.20 11.84
C MET A 125 37.96 32.47 12.42
N ASP A 126 38.33 32.66 13.68
CA ASP A 126 37.92 33.67 14.64
C ASP A 126 38.16 35.12 14.16
N GLY A 127 37.23 36.01 14.50
CA GLY A 127 37.37 37.46 14.44
C GLY A 127 36.63 38.02 15.66
N THR A 128 37.14 38.93 16.47
CA THR A 128 38.18 39.94 16.27
C THR A 128 38.60 40.44 17.66
N THR A 129 39.91 40.60 17.89
CA THR A 129 40.43 41.47 18.95
C THR A 129 40.67 42.86 18.36
N LYS A 130 39.86 43.85 18.77
CA LYS A 130 40.21 45.23 19.15
C LYS A 130 38.95 46.07 19.34
#